data_AF-A0AAW2QBD5-F1
#
_entry.id   AF-A0AAW2QBD5-F1
#
_cell.length_a   1.000
_cell.length_b   1.000
_cell.length_c   1.000
_cell.angle_alpha   90.00
_cell.angle_beta   90.00
_cell.angle_gamma   90.00
#
_symmetry.space_group_name_H-M   'P 1'
#
loop_
_entity.id
_entity.type
_entity.pdbx_description
1 polymer ?
#
loop_
_entity_poly.entity_id
_entity_poly.type
_entity_poly.pdbx_seq_one_letter_code
_entity_poly.pdbx_strand_id
1 'polypeptide(L)'
;DKQGGQIGLVVDCEWSEALSDRVEDRNATTRRLDFQLGWFLDPICFGDYPETMREKLGDRLPKFSERHKELLKNSVDFIGLNHYTTRFVCHATDNREDNDFYRVQE
;
A
#
# COMPACT_ATOMS: atom_id res chain seq x y z
N ASP A 1 38.92 -3.45 8.39
CA ASP A 1 38.14 -2.93 7.25
C ASP A 1 36.65 -2.91 7.54
N LYS A 2 35.92 -1.90 7.05
CA LYS A 2 34.44 -1.87 7.05
C LYS A 2 33.96 -2.15 5.63
N GLN A 3 33.05 -3.11 5.46
CA GLN A 3 32.56 -3.54 4.15
C GLN A 3 31.79 -2.43 3.39
N GLY A 4 31.09 -1.54 4.10
CA GLY A 4 30.39 -0.40 3.48
C GLY A 4 29.19 -0.76 2.59
N GLY A 5 28.72 -2.00 2.63
CA GLY A 5 27.55 -2.45 1.87
C GLY A 5 26.24 -1.87 2.44
N GLN A 6 25.24 -1.81 1.58
CA GLN A 6 23.87 -1.39 1.92
C GLN A 6 22.89 -2.47 1.49
N ILE A 7 21.82 -2.67 2.26
CA ILE A 7 20.72 -3.59 1.95
C ILE A 7 19.40 -2.83 1.90
N GLY A 8 18.59 -3.11 0.90
CA GLY A 8 17.31 -2.44 0.68
C GLY A 8 16.25 -3.38 0.14
N LEU A 9 15.03 -2.86 0.08
CA LEU A 9 13.87 -3.52 -0.52
C LEU A 9 13.42 -2.74 -1.75
N VAL A 10 13.02 -3.44 -2.80
CA VAL A 10 12.36 -2.84 -3.96
C VAL A 10 10.88 -3.23 -3.92
N VAL A 11 10.00 -2.24 -3.97
CA VAL A 11 8.55 -2.44 -4.03
C VAL A 11 8.01 -1.89 -5.35
N ASP A 12 6.99 -2.54 -5.92
CA ASP A 12 6.28 -2.00 -7.06
C ASP A 12 5.18 -1.01 -6.63
N CYS A 13 4.96 0.02 -7.43
CA CYS A 13 3.87 0.97 -7.19
C CYS A 13 3.30 1.51 -8.49
N GLU A 14 2.00 1.35 -8.66
CA GLU A 14 1.21 2.16 -9.58
C GLU A 14 0.70 3.37 -8.79
N TRP A 15 1.01 4.59 -9.26
CA TRP A 15 0.43 5.78 -8.62
C TRP A 15 -1.09 5.77 -8.78
N SER A 16 -1.79 6.25 -7.76
CA SER A 16 -3.26 6.22 -7.71
C SER A 16 -3.81 7.64 -7.72
N GLU A 17 -4.53 7.99 -8.77
CA GLU A 17 -5.27 9.25 -8.90
C GLU A 17 -6.77 8.97 -8.73
N ALA A 18 -7.50 9.91 -8.13
CA ALA A 18 -8.93 9.72 -7.92
C ALA A 18 -9.64 9.90 -9.25
N LEU A 19 -10.57 8.99 -9.56
CA LEU A 19 -11.36 9.07 -10.79
C LEU A 19 -12.26 10.33 -10.81
N SER A 20 -12.73 10.77 -9.63
CA SER A 20 -13.57 11.95 -9.50
C SER A 20 -13.29 12.73 -8.21
N ASP A 21 -13.92 13.90 -8.06
CA ASP A 21 -13.84 14.74 -6.85
C ASP A 21 -14.66 14.20 -5.66
N ARG A 22 -15.23 13.01 -5.78
CA ARG A 22 -15.90 12.31 -4.68
C ARG A 22 -14.90 11.98 -3.58
N VAL A 23 -15.31 12.19 -2.33
CA VAL A 23 -14.48 11.87 -1.16
C VAL A 23 -14.17 10.37 -1.13
N GLU A 24 -15.10 9.54 -1.58
CA GLU A 24 -14.97 8.09 -1.60
C GLU A 24 -13.87 7.62 -2.55
N ASP A 25 -13.73 8.28 -3.71
CA ASP A 25 -12.68 8.00 -4.70
C ASP A 25 -11.31 8.46 -4.22
N ARG A 26 -11.24 9.65 -3.61
CA ARG A 26 -10.01 10.09 -2.91
C ARG A 26 -9.60 9.12 -1.80
N ASN A 27 -10.54 8.64 -1.00
CA ASN A 27 -10.25 7.63 0.00
C ASN A 27 -9.83 6.29 -0.64
N ALA A 28 -10.30 5.99 -1.86
CA ALA A 28 -9.91 4.80 -2.60
C ALA A 28 -8.46 4.84 -3.07
N THR A 29 -7.93 6.01 -3.44
CA THR A 29 -6.51 6.14 -3.81
C THR A 29 -5.60 5.85 -2.62
N THR A 30 -5.89 6.42 -1.44
CA THR A 30 -5.13 6.13 -0.21
C THR A 30 -5.14 4.64 0.11
N ARG A 31 -6.32 4.00 0.09
CA ARG A 31 -6.43 2.55 0.30
C ARG A 31 -5.66 1.74 -0.75
N ARG A 32 -5.66 2.16 -2.01
CA ARG A 32 -4.92 1.47 -3.09
C ARG A 32 -3.41 1.53 -2.83
N LEU A 33 -2.90 2.66 -2.32
CA LEU A 33 -1.50 2.83 -1.93
C LEU A 33 -1.17 2.04 -0.66
N ASP A 34 -2.04 2.01 0.34
CA ASP A 34 -1.86 1.19 1.55
C ASP A 34 -1.73 -0.30 1.19
N PHE A 35 -2.59 -0.79 0.29
CA PHE A 35 -2.57 -2.19 -0.16
C PHE A 35 -1.49 -2.52 -1.20
N GLN A 36 -0.61 -1.58 -1.57
CA GLN A 36 0.52 -1.84 -2.47
C GLN A 36 1.85 -1.45 -1.83
N LEU A 37 2.03 -0.17 -1.51
CA LEU A 37 3.22 0.32 -0.83
C LEU A 37 3.18 0.06 0.68
N GLY A 38 2.10 0.51 1.32
CA GLY A 38 1.98 0.49 2.78
C GLY A 38 2.09 -0.92 3.36
N TRP A 39 1.58 -1.93 2.66
CA TRP A 39 1.63 -3.33 3.07
C TRP A 39 3.07 -3.77 3.43
N PHE A 40 4.06 -3.35 2.64
CA PHE A 40 5.46 -3.73 2.88
C PHE A 40 6.24 -2.66 3.64
N LEU A 41 5.98 -1.39 3.35
CA LEU A 41 6.78 -0.29 3.91
C LEU A 41 6.36 0.12 5.32
N ASP A 42 5.07 0.08 5.66
CA ASP A 42 4.63 0.47 7.02
C ASP A 42 5.19 -0.45 8.12
N PRO A 43 5.27 -1.78 7.93
CA PRO A 43 5.94 -2.64 8.91
C PRO A 43 7.42 -2.27 9.14
N ILE A 44 8.09 -1.77 8.10
CA ILE A 44 9.51 -1.37 8.15
C ILE A 44 9.67 0.04 8.75
N CYS A 45 8.79 0.98 8.41
CA CYS A 45 8.89 2.37 8.86
C CYS A 45 8.24 2.60 10.24
N PHE A 46 7.10 1.96 10.48
CA PHE A 46 6.22 2.23 11.62
C PHE A 46 6.05 1.02 12.54
N GLY A 47 6.36 -0.20 12.08
CA GLY A 47 6.36 -1.41 12.90
C GLY A 47 5.03 -2.18 12.91
N ASP A 48 4.07 -1.82 12.06
CA ASP A 48 2.87 -2.61 11.81
C ASP A 48 2.32 -2.32 10.41
N TYR A 49 1.33 -3.10 9.96
CA TYR A 49 0.62 -2.83 8.70
C TYR A 49 -0.23 -1.55 8.80
N PRO A 50 -0.61 -0.95 7.65
CA PRO A 50 -1.51 0.19 7.62
C PRO A 50 -2.83 -0.09 8.37
N GLU A 51 -3.37 0.93 9.03
CA GLU A 51 -4.64 0.83 9.78
C GLU A 51 -5.80 0.38 8.87
N THR A 52 -5.87 0.92 7.65
CA THR A 52 -6.90 0.55 6.66
C THR A 52 -6.86 -0.94 6.30
N MET A 53 -5.68 -1.55 6.27
CA MET A 53 -5.52 -2.99 6.06
C MET A 53 -5.99 -3.79 7.26
N ARG A 54 -5.67 -3.34 8.49
CA ARG A 54 -6.14 -3.96 9.73
C ARG A 54 -7.66 -3.98 9.80
N GLU A 55 -8.31 -2.86 9.52
CA GLU A 55 -9.77 -2.73 9.50
C GLU A 55 -10.43 -3.66 8.47
N LYS A 56 -9.87 -3.75 7.26
CA LYS A 56 -10.47 -4.52 6.15
C LYS A 56 -10.19 -6.01 6.19
N LEU A 57 -9.02 -6.42 6.66
CA LEU A 57 -8.59 -7.81 6.64
C LEU A 57 -8.87 -8.53 7.96
N GLY A 58 -8.89 -7.79 9.07
CA GLY A 58 -9.12 -8.35 10.41
C GLY A 58 -8.15 -9.49 10.71
N ASP A 59 -8.68 -10.61 11.16
CA ASP A 59 -7.90 -11.78 11.59
C ASP A 59 -7.16 -12.49 10.46
N ARG A 60 -7.49 -12.20 9.19
CA ARG A 60 -6.73 -12.73 8.05
C ARG A 60 -5.35 -12.09 7.92
N LEU A 61 -5.15 -10.90 8.50
CA LEU A 61 -3.87 -10.21 8.49
C LEU A 61 -3.07 -10.58 9.75
N PRO A 62 -1.92 -11.28 9.63
CA PRO A 62 -1.14 -11.68 10.80
C PRO A 62 -0.72 -10.50 11.67
N LYS A 63 -0.48 -10.75 12.96
CA LYS A 63 0.04 -9.73 13.89
C LYS A 63 1.53 -9.95 14.09
N PHE A 64 2.30 -8.87 14.03
CA PHE A 64 3.71 -8.93 14.39
C PHE A 64 3.85 -9.09 15.91
N SER A 65 4.71 -10.01 16.33
CA SER A 65 5.18 -10.05 17.72
C SER A 65 6.11 -8.86 17.97
N GLU A 66 6.28 -8.44 19.23
CA GLU A 66 7.22 -7.35 19.56
C GLU A 66 8.63 -7.62 19.00
N ARG A 67 9.10 -8.87 19.08
CA ARG A 67 10.38 -9.28 18.46
C ARG A 67 10.40 -9.05 16.95
N HIS A 68 9.32 -9.34 16.23
CA HIS A 68 9.28 -9.07 14.79
C HIS A 68 9.27 -7.58 14.47
N LYS A 69 8.56 -6.76 15.28
CA LYS A 69 8.55 -5.31 15.11
C LYS A 69 9.93 -4.71 15.30
N GLU A 70 10.65 -5.13 16.32
CA GLU A 70 12.04 -4.71 16.59
C GLU A 70 12.98 -5.10 15.44
N LEU A 71 12.79 -6.27 14.83
CA LEU A 71 13.60 -6.72 13.70
C LEU A 71 13.30 -5.97 12.40
N LEU A 72 12.05 -5.55 12.19
CA LEU A 72 11.62 -4.90 10.95
C LEU A 72 11.87 -3.39 10.95
N LYS A 73 11.69 -2.73 12.09
CA LYS A 73 11.71 -1.27 12.17
C LYS A 73 13.08 -0.72 11.76
N ASN A 74 13.11 0.12 10.73
CA ASN A 74 14.32 0.69 10.14
C ASN A 74 15.38 -0.35 9.71
N SER A 75 14.92 -1.51 9.22
CA SER A 75 15.79 -2.64 8.82
C SER A 75 16.43 -2.50 7.44
N VAL A 76 16.14 -1.42 6.69
CA VAL A 76 16.64 -1.18 5.34
C VAL A 76 17.43 0.13 5.26
N ASP A 77 18.50 0.14 4.48
CA ASP A 77 19.33 1.32 4.22
C ASP A 77 18.75 2.21 3.10
N PHE A 78 17.99 1.61 2.18
CA PHE A 78 17.32 2.31 1.09
C PHE A 78 16.04 1.59 0.66
N ILE A 79 15.16 2.33 -0.02
CA ILE A 79 13.95 1.80 -0.65
C ILE A 79 14.04 2.06 -2.15
N GLY A 80 13.91 1.00 -2.95
CA GLY A 80 13.74 1.10 -4.39
C GLY A 80 12.26 1.07 -4.78
N LEU A 81 11.92 1.76 -5.87
CA LEU A 81 10.56 1.84 -6.39
C LEU A 81 10.53 1.38 -7.85
N ASN A 82 9.82 0.28 -8.11
CA ASN A 82 9.49 -0.15 -9.46
C ASN A 82 8.18 0.54 -9.88
N HIS A 83 8.31 1.61 -10.65
CA HIS A 83 7.16 2.37 -11.15
C HIS A 83 7.07 2.31 -12.68
N TYR A 84 5.87 2.02 -13.18
CA TYR A 84 5.62 1.89 -14.62
C TYR A 84 4.44 2.73 -15.11
N THR A 85 3.46 3.04 -14.26
CA THR A 85 2.20 3.65 -14.68
C THR A 85 1.44 4.25 -13.50
N THR A 86 0.48 5.10 -13.83
CA THR A 86 -0.56 5.63 -12.93
C THR A 86 -1.92 5.03 -13.29
N ARG A 87 -2.83 4.96 -12.32
CA ARG A 87 -4.22 4.52 -12.50
C ARG A 87 -5.18 5.55 -11.91
N PHE A 88 -6.29 5.78 -12.61
CA PHE A 88 -7.48 6.32 -11.97
C PHE A 88 -8.16 5.23 -11.15
N VAL A 89 -8.56 5.58 -9.93
CA VAL A 89 -9.17 4.67 -8.96
C VAL A 89 -10.48 5.28 -8.47
N CYS A 90 -11.52 4.46 -8.46
CA CYS A 90 -12.81 4.80 -7.85
C CYS A 90 -13.12 3.89 -6.66
N HIS A 91 -14.04 4.34 -5.82
CA HIS A 91 -14.57 3.51 -4.76
C HIS A 91 -15.42 2.38 -5.35
N ALA A 92 -15.03 1.15 -5.04
CA ALA A 92 -15.84 -0.01 -5.40
C ALA A 92 -17.14 -0.02 -4.59
N THR A 93 -18.26 -0.18 -5.29
CA THR A 93 -19.59 -0.40 -4.70
C THR A 93 -19.94 -1.88 -4.71
N ASP A 94 -21.02 -2.28 -4.03
CA ASP A 94 -21.48 -3.67 -4.07
C ASP A 94 -22.06 -4.08 -5.43
N ASN A 95 -22.37 -3.11 -6.30
CA ASN A 95 -22.84 -3.36 -7.64
C ASN A 95 -21.66 -3.55 -8.60
N ARG A 96 -21.52 -4.76 -9.15
CA ARG A 96 -20.42 -5.08 -10.08
C ARG A 96 -20.46 -4.27 -11.37
N GLU A 97 -21.66 -3.85 -11.81
CA GLU A 97 -21.80 -3.03 -13.01
C GLU A 97 -21.21 -1.63 -12.84
N ASP A 98 -21.34 -1.06 -11.64
CA ASP A 98 -20.82 0.27 -11.30
C ASP A 98 -19.30 0.26 -11.08
N ASN A 99 -18.67 -0.92 -11.07
CA ASN A 99 -17.23 -1.11 -10.91
C ASN A 99 -16.54 -1.48 -12.23
N ASP A 100 -17.27 -1.53 -13.35
CA ASP A 100 -16.69 -1.86 -14.65
C ASP A 100 -15.72 -0.77 -15.10
N PHE A 101 -14.46 -1.15 -15.33
CA PHE A 101 -13.37 -0.22 -15.61
C PHE A 101 -13.65 0.71 -16.80
N TYR A 102 -14.31 0.23 -17.84
CA TYR A 102 -14.60 1.04 -19.02
C TYR A 102 -15.82 1.94 -18.78
N ARG A 103 -16.85 1.41 -18.11
CA ARG A 103 -18.07 2.21 -17.82
C ARG A 103 -17.81 3.35 -16.84
N VAL A 104 -16.89 3.18 -15.89
CA VAL A 104 -16.58 4.26 -14.93
C VAL A 104 -15.77 5.40 -15.57
N GLN A 105 -15.21 5.22 -16.76
CA GLN A 105 -14.42 6.26 -17.44
C GLN A 105 -15.22 7.13 -18.41
N GLU A 106 -16.47 6.76 -18.71
CA GLU A 106 -17.40 7.57 -19.52
C GLU A 106 -18.11 8.63 -18.66
#